data_AF-A0A2V1E8W5-F1
#
_entry.id   AF-A0A2V1E8W5-F1
#
_cell.length_a   1.000
_cell.length_b   1.000
_cell.length_c   1.000
_cell.angle_alpha   90.00
_cell.angle_beta   90.00
_cell.angle_gamma   90.00
#
_symmetry.space_group_name_H-M   'P 1'
#
loop_
_entity.id
_entity.type
_entity.pdbx_description
1 polymer ?
#
loop_
_entity_poly.entity_id
_entity_poly.type
_entity_poly.pdbx_seq_one_letter_code
_entity_poly.pdbx_strand_id
1 'polypeptide(L)'
;MVNSYQYQPPGKTDFADFEGMDNVYQEDAQLKARIRRLRLISRVASTVISIAVLVPITITLHKFLTTKNVFRDVRRDDGTVVNRNPWFKDTKEWPTYMYFAVAAISTTLNFCVLVSYLRGGVESANKSAYVSSFFSWAIMLGNLIVWCVAAALYRTEKATDDIWGWACSPLARKIQKEFADQIDFQQSCTVQSTSWYIGLAQVGAAALTVFTYILVIRRKKTKSKINRRMSQMPGQYPTNY
;
A
#
# COMPACT_ATOMS: atom_id res chain seq x y z
N MET A 1 33.29 -5.76 -62.37
CA MET A 1 33.36 -6.91 -61.43
C MET A 1 32.18 -6.79 -60.49
N VAL A 2 31.14 -7.59 -60.70
CA VAL A 2 29.95 -7.62 -59.83
C VAL A 2 30.27 -8.58 -58.69
N ASN A 3 30.37 -8.08 -57.47
CA ASN A 3 30.59 -8.90 -56.27
C ASN A 3 29.29 -9.66 -55.99
N SER A 4 29.24 -10.94 -56.33
CA SER A 4 28.15 -11.83 -55.99
C SER A 4 28.26 -12.22 -54.52
N TYR A 5 27.46 -11.60 -53.65
CA TYR A 5 27.25 -12.08 -52.29
C TYR A 5 26.59 -13.46 -52.37
N GLN A 6 27.32 -14.52 -52.02
CA GLN A 6 26.74 -15.86 -51.88
C GLN A 6 25.81 -15.88 -50.66
N TYR A 7 24.52 -16.10 -50.93
CA TYR A 7 23.52 -16.39 -49.90
C TYR A 7 23.72 -17.84 -49.43
N GLN A 8 24.25 -18.02 -48.24
CA GLN A 8 24.32 -19.32 -47.57
C GLN A 8 22.96 -19.57 -46.88
N PRO A 9 22.20 -20.63 -47.23
CA PRO A 9 20.95 -20.91 -46.55
C PRO A 9 21.22 -21.25 -45.08
N PRO A 10 20.40 -20.76 -44.13
CA PRO A 10 20.57 -21.05 -42.71
C PRO A 10 20.56 -22.57 -42.46
N GLY A 11 21.49 -23.04 -41.61
CA GLY A 11 21.57 -24.45 -41.22
C GLY A 11 20.46 -24.84 -40.24
N LYS A 12 20.14 -26.14 -40.11
CA LYS A 12 19.11 -26.64 -39.16
C LYS A 12 19.26 -26.14 -37.72
N THR A 13 20.50 -25.87 -37.28
CA THR A 13 20.80 -25.32 -35.95
C THR A 13 20.33 -23.88 -35.79
N ASP A 14 20.39 -23.10 -36.87
CA ASP A 14 19.99 -21.70 -36.89
C ASP A 14 18.47 -21.58 -36.75
N PHE A 15 17.71 -22.40 -37.50
CA PHE A 15 16.24 -22.50 -37.37
C PHE A 15 15.78 -22.91 -35.96
N ALA A 16 16.45 -23.88 -35.33
CA ALA A 16 16.13 -24.30 -33.97
C ALA A 16 16.40 -23.20 -32.93
N ASP A 17 17.44 -22.39 -33.13
CA ASP A 17 17.74 -21.22 -32.29
C ASP A 17 16.70 -20.10 -32.49
N PHE A 18 16.20 -19.86 -33.72
CA PHE A 18 15.12 -18.91 -33.98
C PHE A 18 13.81 -19.31 -33.30
N GLU A 19 13.36 -20.57 -33.47
CA GLU A 19 12.15 -21.07 -32.78
C GLU A 19 12.31 -21.03 -31.25
N GLY A 20 13.51 -21.34 -30.74
CA GLY A 20 13.84 -21.22 -29.32
C GLY A 20 13.72 -19.77 -28.81
N MET A 21 14.15 -18.78 -29.60
CA MET A 21 14.04 -17.36 -29.24
C MET A 21 12.59 -16.87 -29.25
N ASP A 22 11.80 -17.20 -30.27
CA ASP A 22 10.39 -16.81 -30.36
C ASP A 22 9.57 -17.33 -29.18
N ASN A 23 9.79 -18.59 -28.78
CA ASN A 23 9.17 -19.16 -27.60
C ASN A 23 9.55 -18.39 -26.32
N VAL A 24 10.83 -18.03 -26.15
CA VAL A 24 11.30 -17.23 -25.00
C VAL A 24 10.70 -15.82 -25.00
N TYR A 25 10.49 -15.20 -26.15
CA TYR A 25 9.81 -13.91 -26.25
C TYR A 25 8.33 -13.97 -25.86
N GLN A 26 7.62 -15.00 -26.30
CA GLN A 26 6.22 -15.21 -25.93
C GLN A 26 6.08 -15.45 -24.41
N GLU A 27 6.95 -16.28 -23.83
CA GLU A 27 7.00 -16.50 -22.38
C GLU A 27 7.30 -15.20 -21.61
N ASP A 28 8.24 -14.37 -22.09
CA ASP A 28 8.54 -13.06 -21.49
C ASP A 28 7.35 -12.10 -21.56
N ALA A 29 6.60 -12.10 -22.68
CA ALA A 29 5.41 -11.28 -22.85
C ALA A 29 4.28 -11.71 -21.89
N GLN A 30 4.05 -13.02 -21.73
CA GLN A 30 3.09 -13.55 -20.77
C GLN A 30 3.52 -13.23 -19.33
N LEU A 31 4.80 -13.40 -19.00
CA LEU A 31 5.34 -13.07 -17.68
C LEU A 31 5.21 -11.56 -17.39
N LYS A 32 5.48 -10.69 -18.38
CA LYS A 32 5.26 -9.24 -18.30
C LYS A 32 3.82 -8.91 -17.96
N ALA A 33 2.87 -9.52 -18.67
CA ALA A 33 1.44 -9.29 -18.45
C ALA A 33 1.00 -9.74 -17.05
N ARG A 34 1.46 -10.91 -16.59
CA ARG A 34 1.19 -11.44 -15.24
C ARG A 34 1.76 -10.51 -14.16
N ILE A 35 3.01 -10.10 -14.28
CA ILE A 35 3.65 -9.14 -13.36
C ILE A 35 2.87 -7.83 -13.33
N ARG A 36 2.42 -7.33 -14.49
CA ARG A 36 1.64 -6.09 -14.60
C ARG A 36 0.32 -6.20 -13.84
N ARG A 37 -0.42 -7.29 -14.03
CA ARG A 37 -1.69 -7.58 -13.34
C ARG A 37 -1.49 -7.73 -11.83
N LEU A 38 -0.53 -8.54 -11.40
CA LEU A 38 -0.23 -8.76 -9.97
C LEU A 38 0.15 -7.45 -9.27
N ARG A 39 0.97 -6.62 -9.92
CA ARG A 39 1.32 -5.30 -9.39
C ARG A 39 0.10 -4.39 -9.27
N LEU A 40 -0.78 -4.37 -10.27
CA LEU A 40 -2.01 -3.57 -10.21
C LEU A 40 -2.91 -4.04 -9.05
N ILE A 41 -3.17 -5.34 -8.95
CA ILE A 41 -3.98 -5.93 -7.87
C ILE A 41 -3.39 -5.56 -6.50
N SER A 42 -2.08 -5.73 -6.35
CA SER A 42 -1.38 -5.39 -5.10
C SER A 42 -1.51 -3.90 -4.76
N ARG A 43 -1.40 -2.99 -5.74
CA ARG A 43 -1.56 -1.55 -5.51
C ARG A 43 -2.99 -1.15 -5.17
N VAL A 44 -3.98 -1.72 -5.85
CA VAL A 44 -5.39 -1.49 -5.54
C VAL A 44 -5.70 -1.99 -4.12
N ALA A 45 -5.28 -3.21 -3.78
CA ALA A 45 -5.46 -3.77 -2.45
C ALA A 45 -4.82 -2.88 -1.37
N SER A 46 -3.56 -2.47 -1.52
CA SER A 46 -2.89 -1.56 -0.58
C SER A 46 -3.60 -0.21 -0.44
N THR A 47 -4.14 0.32 -1.55
CA THR A 47 -4.89 1.60 -1.53
C THR A 47 -6.20 1.45 -0.77
N VAL A 48 -6.97 0.40 -1.05
CA VAL A 48 -8.25 0.12 -0.36
C VAL A 48 -8.02 -0.09 1.12
N ILE A 49 -7.01 -0.87 1.51
CA ILE A 49 -6.64 -1.10 2.90
C ILE A 49 -6.25 0.21 3.58
N SER A 50 -5.43 1.05 2.91
CA SER A 50 -5.03 2.35 3.47
C SER A 50 -6.22 3.29 3.70
N ILE A 51 -7.18 3.33 2.76
CA ILE A 51 -8.42 4.10 2.90
C ILE A 51 -9.27 3.55 4.05
N ALA A 52 -9.38 2.22 4.17
CA ALA A 52 -10.13 1.57 5.24
C ALA A 52 -9.54 1.86 6.64
N VAL A 53 -8.25 2.20 6.75
CA VAL A 53 -7.62 2.70 7.99
C VAL A 53 -7.84 4.20 8.16
N LEU A 54 -7.68 4.99 7.09
CA LEU A 54 -7.76 6.44 7.16
C LEU A 54 -9.17 6.92 7.53
N VAL A 55 -10.22 6.32 6.96
CA VAL A 55 -11.61 6.76 7.18
C VAL A 55 -12.02 6.70 8.65
N PRO A 56 -11.87 5.56 9.37
CA PRO A 56 -12.20 5.50 10.79
C PRO A 56 -11.37 6.45 11.64
N ILE A 57 -10.06 6.59 11.38
CA ILE A 57 -9.19 7.52 12.13
C ILE A 57 -9.65 8.97 11.93
N THR A 58 -10.02 9.33 10.70
CA THR A 58 -10.53 10.67 10.38
C THR A 58 -11.84 10.96 11.09
N ILE A 59 -12.77 9.99 11.10
CA ILE A 59 -14.05 10.10 11.81
C ILE A 59 -13.80 10.26 13.32
N THR A 60 -12.93 9.45 13.91
CA THR A 60 -12.59 9.53 15.34
C THR A 60 -11.97 10.88 15.68
N LEU A 61 -11.03 11.36 14.87
CA LEU A 61 -10.39 12.66 15.08
C LEU A 61 -11.40 13.81 14.95
N HIS A 62 -12.27 13.77 13.94
CA HIS A 62 -13.32 14.76 13.76
C HIS A 62 -14.30 14.77 14.94
N LYS A 63 -14.76 13.59 15.39
CA LYS A 63 -15.64 13.48 16.56
C LYS A 63 -14.95 14.00 17.83
N PHE A 64 -13.68 13.65 18.05
CA PHE A 64 -12.92 14.18 19.19
C PHE A 64 -12.83 15.71 19.16
N LEU A 65 -12.43 16.28 18.04
CA LEU A 65 -12.28 17.74 17.90
C LEU A 65 -13.59 18.51 18.06
N THR A 66 -14.71 17.93 17.63
CA THR A 66 -16.03 18.56 17.73
C THR A 66 -16.67 18.40 19.11
N THR A 67 -16.34 17.33 19.85
CA THR A 67 -17.00 17.01 21.14
C THR A 67 -16.15 17.30 22.37
N LYS A 68 -14.86 17.60 22.22
CA LYS A 68 -13.95 17.89 23.35
C LYS A 68 -14.40 19.07 24.23
N ASN A 69 -15.15 20.01 23.65
CA ASN A 69 -15.68 21.19 24.34
C ASN A 69 -17.17 21.06 24.70
N VAL A 70 -17.78 19.89 24.45
CA VAL A 70 -19.18 19.65 24.80
C VAL A 70 -19.23 19.10 26.22
N PHE A 71 -19.98 19.78 27.08
CA PHE A 71 -20.20 19.38 28.45
C PHE A 71 -21.64 18.95 28.64
N ARG A 72 -21.84 17.82 29.34
CA ARG A 72 -23.16 17.37 29.76
C ARG A 72 -23.12 16.94 31.23
N ASP A 73 -24.29 17.05 31.85
CA ASP A 73 -24.49 16.61 33.22
C ASP A 73 -24.65 15.10 33.23
N VAL A 74 -23.67 14.40 33.80
CA VAL A 74 -23.65 12.96 33.91
C VAL A 74 -23.97 12.59 35.36
N ARG A 75 -24.96 11.71 35.53
CA ARG A 75 -25.33 11.18 36.84
C ARG A 75 -24.43 9.99 37.16
N ARG A 76 -23.63 10.13 38.22
CA ARG A 76 -22.75 9.06 38.70
C ARG A 76 -23.53 8.10 39.60
N ASP A 77 -22.98 6.89 39.77
CA ASP A 77 -23.55 5.82 40.60
C ASP A 77 -23.77 6.23 42.07
N ASP A 78 -23.06 7.26 42.56
CA ASP A 78 -23.19 7.85 43.89
C ASP A 78 -24.36 8.87 44.01
N GLY A 79 -25.13 9.07 42.94
CA GLY A 79 -26.25 10.01 42.89
C GLY A 79 -25.85 11.46 42.64
N THR A 80 -24.55 11.77 42.55
CA THR A 80 -24.07 13.11 42.24
C THR A 80 -24.19 13.40 40.74
N VAL A 81 -24.52 14.65 40.42
CA VAL A 81 -24.53 15.16 39.04
C VAL A 81 -23.23 15.90 38.83
N VAL A 82 -22.42 15.43 37.88
CA VAL A 82 -21.15 16.07 37.52
C VAL A 82 -21.21 16.53 36.07
N ASN A 83 -20.90 17.80 35.87
CA ASN A 83 -20.73 18.36 34.54
C ASN A 83 -19.36 17.90 33.98
N ARG A 84 -19.37 17.08 32.93
CA ARG A 84 -18.14 16.56 32.32
C ARG A 84 -18.26 16.51 30.81
N ASN A 85 -17.12 16.50 30.15
CA ASN A 85 -17.04 16.19 28.73
C ASN A 85 -16.99 14.65 28.52
N PRO A 86 -17.13 14.15 27.28
CA PRO A 86 -17.16 12.72 27.01
C PRO A 86 -15.79 12.02 27.15
N TRP A 87 -14.71 12.78 27.29
CA TRP A 87 -13.33 12.29 27.23
C TRP A 87 -12.68 12.26 28.62
N PHE A 88 -11.53 11.60 28.74
CA PHE A 88 -10.78 11.58 30.00
C PHE A 88 -10.12 12.93 30.26
N LYS A 89 -9.97 13.32 31.53
CA LYS A 89 -9.27 14.55 31.90
C LYS A 89 -7.79 14.37 31.54
N ASP A 90 -7.23 15.27 30.73
CA ASP A 90 -5.87 15.16 30.17
C ASP A 90 -5.69 13.99 29.18
N THR A 91 -6.69 13.77 28.33
CA THR A 91 -6.60 12.78 27.23
C THR A 91 -5.39 13.06 26.34
N LYS A 92 -4.55 12.05 26.11
CA LYS A 92 -3.42 12.15 25.19
C LYS A 92 -3.90 12.10 23.74
N GLU A 93 -3.78 13.23 23.05
CA GLU A 93 -4.27 13.42 21.68
C GLU A 93 -3.19 13.18 20.60
N TRP A 94 -1.92 13.27 20.96
CA TRP A 94 -0.79 13.12 20.05
C TRP A 94 -0.78 11.78 19.27
N PRO A 95 -1.11 10.62 19.87
CA PRO A 95 -1.16 9.35 19.14
C PRO A 95 -2.15 9.39 17.96
N THR A 96 -3.32 9.99 18.16
CA THR A 96 -4.36 10.07 17.12
C THR A 96 -3.95 10.99 15.97
N TYR A 97 -3.35 12.15 16.25
CA TYR A 97 -2.82 13.03 15.19
C TYR A 97 -1.75 12.34 14.38
N MET A 98 -0.87 11.60 15.05
CA MET A 98 0.20 10.90 14.37
C MET A 98 -0.33 9.74 13.51
N TYR A 99 -1.24 8.92 14.03
CA TYR A 99 -1.91 7.87 13.25
C TYR A 99 -2.64 8.45 12.03
N PHE A 100 -3.32 9.59 12.19
CA PHE A 100 -3.95 10.30 11.07
C PHE A 100 -2.93 10.74 10.03
N ALA A 101 -1.83 11.40 10.43
CA ALA A 101 -0.78 11.86 9.51
C ALA A 101 -0.16 10.68 8.74
N VAL A 102 0.14 9.60 9.45
CA VAL A 102 0.66 8.36 8.89
C VAL A 102 -0.29 7.75 7.85
N ALA A 103 -1.58 7.62 8.21
CA ALA A 103 -2.60 7.08 7.31
C ALA A 103 -2.85 7.98 6.10
N ALA A 104 -2.83 9.31 6.29
CA ALA A 104 -3.02 10.30 5.23
C ALA A 104 -1.87 10.28 4.22
N ILE A 105 -0.62 10.27 4.68
CA ILE A 105 0.56 10.17 3.81
C ILE A 105 0.53 8.84 3.05
N SER A 106 0.27 7.73 3.74
CA SER A 106 0.22 6.40 3.13
C SER A 106 -0.87 6.31 2.05
N THR A 107 -2.06 6.84 2.33
CA THR A 107 -3.16 6.85 1.38
C THR A 107 -2.85 7.75 0.18
N THR A 108 -2.30 8.94 0.42
CA THR A 108 -1.92 9.88 -0.65
C THR A 108 -0.88 9.26 -1.58
N LEU A 109 0.15 8.62 -1.03
CA LEU A 109 1.18 7.94 -1.82
C LEU A 109 0.61 6.79 -2.65
N ASN A 110 -0.20 5.92 -2.04
CA ASN A 110 -0.85 4.81 -2.75
C ASN A 110 -1.80 5.31 -3.84
N PHE A 111 -2.57 6.37 -3.56
CA PHE A 111 -3.48 6.99 -4.53
C PHE A 111 -2.71 7.62 -5.70
N CYS A 112 -1.65 8.39 -5.44
CA CYS A 112 -0.79 8.95 -6.48
C CYS A 112 -0.22 7.87 -7.41
N VAL A 113 0.20 6.72 -6.87
CA VAL A 113 0.64 5.58 -7.69
C VAL A 113 -0.50 5.05 -8.54
N LEU A 114 -1.67 4.84 -7.97
CA LEU A 114 -2.81 4.30 -8.69
C LEU A 114 -3.21 5.23 -9.84
N VAL A 115 -3.29 6.54 -9.60
CA VAL A 115 -3.56 7.56 -10.62
C VAL A 115 -2.47 7.59 -11.68
N SER A 116 -1.19 7.51 -11.30
CA SER A 116 -0.08 7.42 -12.26
C SER A 116 -0.19 6.20 -13.18
N TYR A 117 -0.70 5.09 -12.63
CA TYR A 117 -0.90 3.85 -13.37
C TYR A 117 -2.09 3.92 -14.33
N LEU A 118 -3.18 4.58 -13.92
CA LEU A 118 -4.38 4.79 -14.73
C LEU A 118 -4.16 5.83 -15.84
N ARG A 119 -3.44 6.92 -15.56
CA ARG A 119 -3.11 7.96 -16.55
C ARG A 119 -1.96 7.60 -17.48
N GLY A 120 -1.10 6.65 -17.10
CA GLY A 120 0.16 6.37 -17.79
C GLY A 120 0.09 5.62 -19.12
N GLY A 121 -1.05 5.03 -19.52
CA GLY A 121 -1.18 4.31 -20.79
C GLY A 121 -0.10 3.24 -21.04
N VAL A 122 -0.06 2.65 -22.24
CA VAL A 122 1.02 1.71 -22.65
C VAL A 122 2.25 2.48 -23.16
N GLU A 123 2.08 3.71 -23.63
CA GLU A 123 3.15 4.55 -24.20
C GLU A 123 4.08 5.19 -23.17
N SER A 124 3.57 5.69 -22.03
CA SER A 124 4.43 6.28 -20.99
C SER A 124 5.25 5.21 -20.23
N ALA A 125 4.87 3.94 -20.36
CA ALA A 125 5.56 2.81 -19.75
C ALA A 125 6.96 2.52 -20.36
N ASN A 126 7.23 2.94 -21.60
CA ASN A 126 8.56 2.81 -22.22
C ASN A 126 9.53 3.93 -21.81
N LYS A 127 9.02 5.11 -21.42
CA LYS A 127 9.86 6.24 -20.96
C LYS A 127 10.10 6.26 -19.43
N SER A 128 9.22 5.61 -18.66
CA SER A 128 9.16 5.72 -17.18
C SER A 128 9.74 4.51 -16.41
N ALA A 129 10.70 3.76 -16.97
CA ALA A 129 11.36 2.69 -16.21
C ALA A 129 12.14 3.23 -14.98
N TYR A 130 12.63 4.48 -15.04
CA TYR A 130 13.35 5.14 -13.96
C TYR A 130 12.40 5.84 -12.95
N VAL A 131 11.44 6.63 -13.43
CA VAL A 131 10.50 7.37 -12.57
C VAL A 131 9.58 6.41 -11.80
N SER A 132 9.10 5.34 -12.45
CA SER A 132 8.29 4.31 -11.77
C SER A 132 9.08 3.56 -10.69
N SER A 133 10.39 3.35 -10.88
CA SER A 133 11.23 2.65 -9.91
C SER A 133 11.58 3.53 -8.71
N PHE A 134 11.96 4.79 -8.92
CA PHE A 134 12.26 5.72 -7.83
C PHE A 134 11.02 5.98 -6.97
N PHE A 135 9.88 6.26 -7.59
CA PHE A 135 8.62 6.49 -6.88
C PHE A 135 8.17 5.24 -6.11
N SER A 136 8.36 4.05 -6.68
CA SER A 136 8.10 2.79 -5.95
C SER A 136 9.00 2.60 -4.73
N TRP A 137 10.27 3.00 -4.82
CA TRP A 137 11.24 2.91 -3.71
C TRP A 137 10.93 3.92 -2.60
N ALA A 138 10.66 5.17 -2.96
CA ALA A 138 10.25 6.21 -2.02
C ALA A 138 9.00 5.79 -1.22
N ILE A 139 8.05 5.14 -1.88
CA ILE A 139 6.81 4.67 -1.25
C ILE A 139 7.02 3.42 -0.39
N MET A 140 7.91 2.52 -0.80
CA MET A 140 8.30 1.38 0.03
C MET A 140 8.97 1.85 1.32
N LEU A 141 9.88 2.84 1.22
CA LEU A 141 10.53 3.45 2.37
C LEU A 141 9.52 4.21 3.25
N GLY A 142 8.64 5.00 2.64
CA GLY A 142 7.61 5.75 3.36
C GLY A 142 6.67 4.83 4.14
N ASN A 143 6.20 3.74 3.54
CA ASN A 143 5.41 2.73 4.24
C ASN A 143 6.21 2.06 5.37
N LEU A 144 7.47 1.70 5.13
CA LEU A 144 8.31 1.07 6.16
C LEU A 144 8.45 1.97 7.40
N ILE A 145 8.79 3.25 7.20
CA ILE A 145 8.94 4.23 8.28
C ILE A 145 7.64 4.36 9.06
N VAL A 146 6.52 4.52 8.34
CA VAL A 146 5.17 4.56 8.90
C VAL A 146 4.88 3.37 9.81
N TRP A 147 5.14 2.14 9.34
CA TRP A 147 4.85 0.92 10.11
C TRP A 147 5.80 0.74 11.29
N CYS A 148 7.07 1.14 11.16
CA CYS A 148 8.01 1.16 12.29
C CYS A 148 7.54 2.11 13.40
N VAL A 149 7.09 3.32 13.03
CA VAL A 149 6.56 4.30 13.98
C VAL A 149 5.28 3.78 14.64
N ALA A 150 4.35 3.21 13.86
CA ALA A 150 3.12 2.62 14.38
C ALA A 150 3.39 1.47 15.36
N ALA A 151 4.36 0.60 15.06
CA ALA A 151 4.73 -0.53 15.91
C ALA A 151 5.45 -0.09 17.19
N ALA A 152 6.33 0.92 17.10
CA ALA A 152 6.97 1.51 18.28
C ALA A 152 5.91 2.08 19.24
N LEU A 153 4.90 2.76 18.69
CA LEU A 153 3.85 3.38 19.50
C LEU A 153 2.83 2.41 20.07
N TYR A 154 2.46 1.38 19.33
CA TYR A 154 1.62 0.30 19.87
C TYR A 154 2.27 -0.36 21.11
N ARG A 155 3.60 -0.33 21.19
CA ARG A 155 4.37 -0.86 22.33
C ARG A 155 4.45 0.12 23.51
N THR A 156 4.43 1.43 23.26
CA THR A 156 4.57 2.47 24.29
C THR A 156 3.24 3.01 24.82
N GLU A 157 2.16 2.93 24.04
CA GLU A 157 0.86 3.56 24.34
C GLU A 157 -0.21 2.56 24.82
N LYS A 158 0.17 1.45 25.48
CA LYS A 158 -0.78 0.69 26.32
C LYS A 158 -1.21 1.48 27.58
N ALA A 159 -1.45 2.78 27.45
CA ALA A 159 -1.95 3.64 28.50
C ALA A 159 -3.46 3.75 28.36
N THR A 160 -4.19 3.66 29.47
CA THR A 160 -5.66 3.77 29.53
C THR A 160 -6.21 5.16 29.23
N ASP A 161 -5.31 6.13 29.06
CA ASP A 161 -5.61 7.57 29.10
C ASP A 161 -5.61 8.19 27.68
N ASP A 162 -5.42 7.38 26.65
CA ASP A 162 -5.56 7.80 25.26
C ASP A 162 -7.03 7.71 24.81
N ILE A 163 -7.34 8.36 23.68
CA ILE A 163 -8.70 8.42 23.11
C ILE A 163 -9.28 7.00 22.91
N TRP A 164 -8.43 6.05 22.49
CA TRP A 164 -8.85 4.71 22.10
C TRP A 164 -9.01 3.77 23.31
N GLY A 165 -8.06 3.78 24.23
CA GLY A 165 -8.13 3.06 25.50
C GLY A 165 -9.28 3.54 26.38
N TRP A 166 -9.54 4.85 26.41
CA TRP A 166 -10.72 5.40 27.07
C TRP A 166 -12.03 4.92 26.44
N ALA A 167 -12.13 4.95 25.10
CA ALA A 167 -13.35 4.53 24.40
C ALA A 167 -13.73 3.07 24.66
N CYS A 168 -12.76 2.17 24.90
CA CYS A 168 -13.03 0.79 25.29
C CYS A 168 -13.24 0.59 26.82
N SER A 169 -13.08 1.63 27.64
CA SER A 169 -13.15 1.50 29.09
C SER A 169 -14.59 1.26 29.59
N PRO A 170 -14.77 0.56 30.73
CA PRO A 170 -16.10 0.37 31.33
C PRO A 170 -16.74 1.70 31.75
N LEU A 171 -15.93 2.73 32.06
CA LEU A 171 -16.44 4.04 32.44
C LEU A 171 -17.01 4.83 31.25
N ALA A 172 -16.40 4.72 30.07
CA ALA A 172 -16.95 5.27 28.83
C ALA A 172 -18.29 4.60 28.47
N ARG A 173 -18.41 3.28 28.69
CA ARG A 173 -19.66 2.56 28.45
C ARG A 173 -20.79 3.00 29.38
N LYS A 174 -20.49 3.38 30.63
CA LYS A 174 -21.49 3.90 31.58
C LYS A 174 -22.05 5.26 31.19
N ILE A 175 -21.22 6.13 30.59
CA ILE A 175 -21.63 7.47 30.15
C ILE A 175 -22.15 7.52 28.70
N GLN A 176 -22.16 6.38 28.01
CA GLN A 176 -22.57 6.28 26.62
C GLN A 176 -24.01 6.78 26.41
N LYS A 177 -24.90 6.60 27.38
CA LYS A 177 -26.31 7.02 27.26
C LYS A 177 -26.48 8.54 27.23
N GLU A 178 -25.62 9.29 27.92
CA GLU A 178 -25.65 10.75 27.95
C GLU A 178 -25.04 11.41 26.70
N PHE A 179 -24.18 10.68 25.96
CA PHE A 179 -23.48 11.18 24.77
C PHE A 179 -23.81 10.40 23.49
N ALA A 180 -24.84 9.55 23.51
CA ALA A 180 -25.21 8.67 22.41
C ALA A 180 -25.53 9.41 21.10
N ASP A 181 -25.98 10.66 21.21
CA ASP A 181 -26.28 11.55 20.08
C ASP A 181 -25.02 12.07 19.38
N GLN A 182 -23.87 12.06 20.06
CA GLN A 182 -22.62 12.64 19.54
C GLN A 182 -21.54 11.58 19.27
N ILE A 183 -21.42 10.58 20.13
CA ILE A 183 -20.31 9.62 20.12
C ILE A 183 -20.83 8.22 20.40
N ASP A 184 -20.35 7.27 19.60
CA ASP A 184 -20.50 5.84 19.85
C ASP A 184 -19.13 5.27 20.25
N PHE A 185 -18.95 5.04 21.55
CA PHE A 185 -17.72 4.47 22.11
C PHE A 185 -17.56 2.99 21.71
N GLN A 186 -18.66 2.27 21.49
CA GLN A 186 -18.65 0.87 21.07
C GLN A 186 -18.15 0.73 19.63
N GLN A 187 -18.57 1.64 18.74
CA GLN A 187 -18.05 1.70 17.38
C GLN A 187 -16.54 1.95 17.37
N SER A 188 -16.08 2.90 18.18
CA SER A 188 -14.64 3.24 18.30
C SER A 188 -13.82 2.06 18.83
N CYS A 189 -14.36 1.32 19.80
CA CYS A 189 -13.73 0.11 20.33
C CYS A 189 -13.69 -1.03 19.30
N THR A 190 -14.74 -1.17 18.48
CA THR A 190 -14.79 -2.15 17.39
C THR A 190 -13.78 -1.83 16.29
N VAL A 191 -13.57 -0.55 15.97
CA VAL A 191 -12.54 -0.12 15.03
C VAL A 191 -11.14 -0.49 15.55
N GLN A 192 -10.88 -0.32 16.84
CA GLN A 192 -9.60 -0.68 17.45
C GLN A 192 -9.33 -2.20 17.34
N SER A 193 -10.31 -3.05 17.62
CA SER A 193 -10.16 -4.51 17.46
C SER A 193 -10.03 -4.91 15.98
N THR A 194 -10.77 -4.25 15.09
CA THR A 194 -10.69 -4.48 13.63
C THR A 194 -9.33 -4.06 13.05
N SER A 195 -8.68 -3.05 13.65
CA SER A 195 -7.37 -2.55 13.20
C SER A 195 -6.29 -3.62 13.21
N TRP A 196 -6.38 -4.61 14.11
CA TRP A 196 -5.48 -5.77 14.13
C TRP A 196 -5.56 -6.58 12.83
N TYR A 197 -6.77 -6.92 12.39
CA TYR A 197 -7.00 -7.68 11.16
C TYR A 197 -6.58 -6.89 9.92
N ILE A 198 -6.84 -5.58 9.91
CA ILE A 198 -6.41 -4.69 8.83
C ILE A 198 -4.88 -4.64 8.75
N GLY A 199 -4.19 -4.60 9.89
CA GLY A 199 -2.73 -4.69 9.96
C GLY A 199 -2.19 -6.00 9.36
N LEU A 200 -2.82 -7.14 9.66
CA LEU A 200 -2.45 -8.43 9.08
C LEU A 200 -2.65 -8.46 7.55
N ALA A 201 -3.76 -7.89 7.07
CA ALA A 201 -4.03 -7.74 5.64
C ALA A 201 -2.97 -6.85 4.95
N GLN A 202 -2.51 -5.79 5.62
CA GLN A 202 -1.45 -4.95 5.09
C GLN A 202 -0.12 -5.71 4.93
N VAL A 203 0.25 -6.56 5.91
CA VAL A 203 1.45 -7.41 5.81
C VAL A 203 1.35 -8.34 4.60
N GLY A 204 0.18 -8.95 4.37
CA GLY A 204 -0.07 -9.77 3.17
C GLY A 204 0.09 -9.00 1.85
N ALA A 205 -0.45 -7.78 1.79
CA ALA A 205 -0.31 -6.91 0.61
C ALA A 205 1.16 -6.48 0.38
N ALA A 206 1.91 -6.23 1.45
CA ALA A 206 3.34 -5.93 1.39
C ALA A 206 4.14 -7.14 0.89
N ALA A 207 3.86 -8.34 1.39
CA ALA A 207 4.49 -9.58 0.93
C ALA A 207 4.24 -9.83 -0.57
N LEU A 208 3.02 -9.62 -1.05
CA LEU A 208 2.69 -9.69 -2.48
C LEU A 208 3.50 -8.68 -3.29
N THR A 209 3.65 -7.45 -2.79
CA THR A 209 4.48 -6.43 -3.42
C THR A 209 5.93 -6.90 -3.56
N VAL A 210 6.52 -7.41 -2.48
CA VAL A 210 7.90 -7.95 -2.47
C VAL A 210 8.04 -9.09 -3.48
N PHE A 211 7.09 -10.02 -3.49
CA PHE A 211 7.08 -11.13 -4.43
C PHE A 211 7.07 -10.65 -5.90
N THR A 212 6.21 -9.68 -6.24
CA THR A 212 6.20 -9.11 -7.61
C THR A 212 7.51 -8.42 -7.96
N TYR A 213 8.21 -7.82 -6.99
CA TYR A 213 9.50 -7.18 -7.19
C TYR A 213 10.60 -8.22 -7.50
N ILE A 214 10.60 -9.37 -6.81
CA ILE A 214 11.51 -10.48 -7.09
C ILE A 214 11.32 -10.98 -8.53
N LEU A 215 10.07 -11.18 -8.98
CA LEU A 215 9.77 -11.60 -10.36
C LEU A 215 10.30 -10.60 -11.40
N VAL A 216 10.19 -9.30 -11.12
CA VAL A 216 10.71 -8.24 -12.01
C VAL A 216 12.23 -8.28 -12.08
N ILE A 217 12.93 -8.48 -10.96
CA ILE A 217 14.39 -8.62 -10.94
C ILE A 217 14.82 -9.87 -11.72
N ARG A 218 14.16 -11.01 -11.51
CA ARG A 218 14.45 -12.25 -12.26
C ARG A 218 14.28 -12.02 -13.76
N ARG A 219 13.19 -11.38 -14.17
CA ARG A 219 12.94 -11.03 -15.57
C ARG A 219 14.01 -10.09 -16.15
N LYS A 220 14.41 -9.04 -15.42
CA LYS A 220 15.51 -8.14 -15.85
C LYS A 220 16.82 -8.91 -16.06
N LYS A 221 17.16 -9.83 -15.14
CA LYS A 221 18.36 -10.68 -15.27
C LYS A 221 18.28 -11.60 -16.49
N THR A 222 17.14 -12.25 -16.72
CA THR A 222 16.91 -13.10 -17.90
C THR A 222 17.04 -12.29 -19.19
N LYS A 223 16.36 -11.14 -19.29
CA LYS A 223 16.42 -10.27 -20.47
C LYS A 223 17.83 -9.76 -20.78
N SER A 224 18.61 -9.42 -19.74
CA SER A 224 20.01 -9.03 -19.92
C SER A 224 20.88 -10.16 -20.48
N LYS A 225 20.64 -11.42 -20.08
CA LYS A 225 21.33 -12.59 -20.64
C LYS A 225 20.95 -12.84 -22.11
N ILE A 226 19.68 -12.71 -22.46
CA ILE A 226 19.19 -12.88 -23.84
C ILE A 226 19.80 -11.80 -24.75
N ASN A 227 19.75 -10.52 -24.35
CA ASN A 227 20.35 -9.42 -25.11
C ASN A 227 21.85 -9.63 -25.34
N ARG A 228 22.57 -10.16 -24.35
CA ARG A 228 24.00 -10.49 -24.48
C ARG A 228 24.25 -11.61 -25.49
N ARG A 229 23.41 -12.66 -25.50
CA ARG A 229 23.50 -13.74 -26.51
C ARG A 229 23.15 -13.26 -27.91
N MET A 230 22.14 -12.41 -28.05
CA MET A 230 21.80 -11.79 -29.34
C MET A 230 22.92 -10.92 -29.90
N SER A 231 23.61 -10.14 -29.07
CA SER A 231 24.76 -9.34 -29.52
C SER A 231 25.95 -10.18 -30.00
N GLN A 232 25.97 -11.48 -29.70
CA GLN A 232 27.02 -12.42 -30.11
C GLN A 232 26.67 -13.19 -31.39
N MET A 233 25.45 -13.03 -31.94
CA MET A 233 25.03 -13.61 -33.21
C MET A 233 25.08 -12.54 -34.32
N PRO A 234 26.16 -12.48 -35.12
CA PRO A 234 26.24 -11.54 -36.23
C PRO A 234 25.33 -12.02 -37.39
N GLY A 235 24.33 -11.22 -37.76
CA GLY A 235 23.92 -11.13 -39.16
C GLY A 235 22.55 -11.61 -39.60
N GLN A 236 21.58 -11.94 -38.74
CA GLN A 236 20.24 -12.28 -39.24
C GLN A 236 19.13 -11.95 -38.24
N TYR A 237 18.66 -10.70 -38.25
CA TYR A 237 17.40 -10.33 -37.61
C TYR A 237 16.62 -9.39 -38.54
N PRO A 238 15.37 -9.70 -38.94
CA PRO A 238 14.51 -8.73 -39.60
C PRO A 238 14.16 -7.63 -38.59
N THR A 239 14.49 -6.39 -38.92
CA THR A 239 14.37 -5.20 -38.06
C THR A 239 12.95 -4.63 -37.95
N ASN A 240 11.90 -5.43 -38.10
CA ASN A 240 10.52 -4.96 -38.07
C ASN A 240 9.68 -5.66 -37.01
N TYR A 241 9.76 -5.20 -35.75
CA TYR A 241 8.68 -5.27 -34.73
C TYR A 241 8.87 -4.18 -33.67
#